data_AF-A0A3D3A9F4-F1
#
_entry.id   AF-A0A3D3A9F4-F1
#
_cell.length_a   1.000
_cell.length_b   1.000
_cell.length_c   1.000
_cell.angle_alpha   90.00
_cell.angle_beta   90.00
_cell.angle_gamma   90.00
#
_symmetry.space_group_name_H-M   'P 1'
#
loop_
_entity.id
_entity.type
_entity.pdbx_description
1 polymer ?
#
loop_
_entity_poly.entity_id
_entity_poly.type
_entity_poly.pdbx_seq_one_letter_code
_entity_poly.pdbx_strand_id
1 'polypeptide(L)' 'MSERVNVTVDGVAVEVEPGTTILQACEAAGAEIPRFCYHEKLSIAGNCRMCLV' A
#
# COMPACT_ATOMS: atom_id res chain seq x y z
N MET A 1 -12.36 -13.92 -12.11
CA MET A 1 -10.93 -14.24 -12.24
C MET A 1 -10.20 -12.94 -11.96
N SER A 2 -9.42 -12.89 -10.88
CA SER A 2 -8.79 -11.63 -10.46
C SER A 2 -7.53 -11.41 -11.29
N GLU A 3 -7.53 -10.35 -12.09
CA GLU A 3 -6.38 -9.95 -12.90
C GLU A 3 -5.42 -9.17 -12.01
N ARG A 4 -4.31 -9.79 -11.58
CA ARG A 4 -3.31 -9.14 -10.72
C ARG A 4 -2.62 -8.02 -11.47
N VAL A 5 -2.33 -6.94 -10.74
CA VAL A 5 -1.64 -5.76 -11.26
C VAL A 5 -0.17 -5.83 -10.83
N ASN A 6 0.73 -5.70 -11.79
CA ASN A 6 2.16 -5.57 -11.54
C ASN A 6 2.50 -4.11 -11.24
N VAL A 7 3.12 -3.85 -10.09
CA VAL A 7 3.61 -2.53 -9.67
C VAL A 7 5.08 -2.63 -9.23
N THR A 8 5.81 -1.52 -9.33
CA THR A 8 7.22 -1.44 -8.89
C THR A 8 7.33 -0.44 -7.74
N VAL A 9 7.82 -0.88 -6.59
CA VAL A 9 8.08 -0.06 -5.40
C VAL A 9 9.58 -0.06 -5.15
N ASP A 10 10.23 1.11 -5.23
CA ASP A 10 11.67 1.26 -5.01
C ASP A 10 12.55 0.25 -5.79
N GLY A 11 12.13 -0.09 -7.02
CA GLY A 11 12.81 -1.06 -7.88
C GLY A 11 12.44 -2.53 -7.63
N VAL A 12 11.61 -2.82 -6.63
CA VAL A 12 11.06 -4.16 -6.35
C VAL A 12 9.74 -4.33 -7.09
N ALA A 13 9.67 -5.31 -8.00
CA ALA A 13 8.42 -5.67 -8.68
C ALA A 13 7.55 -6.55 -7.77
N VAL A 14 6.27 -6.17 -7.61
CA VAL A 14 5.28 -6.92 -6.82
C VAL A 14 3.96 -7.04 -7.58
N GLU A 15 3.32 -8.20 -7.44
CA GLU A 15 1.98 -8.47 -7.98
C GLU A 15 0.92 -8.35 -6.88
N VAL A 16 -0.04 -7.45 -7.06
CA VAL A 16 -1.11 -7.17 -6.10
C VAL A 16 -2.48 -7.29 -6.75
N GLU A 17 -3.50 -7.53 -5.93
CA GLU A 17 -4.89 -7.58 -6.41
C GLU A 17 -5.40 -6.15 -6.74
N PRO A 18 -6.27 -5.99 -7.75
CA PRO A 18 -6.93 -4.71 -8.00
C PRO A 18 -7.66 -4.20 -6.76
N GLY A 19 -7.49 -2.91 -6.45
CA GLY A 19 -8.05 -2.30 -5.24
C GLY A 19 -7.12 -2.33 -4.01
N THR A 20 -5.97 -2.99 -4.11
CA THR A 20 -4.88 -2.85 -3.14
C THR A 20 -4.38 -1.40 -3.12
N THR A 21 -4.18 -0.85 -1.92
CA THR A 21 -3.65 0.51 -1.76
C THR A 21 -2.14 0.56 -2.00
N ILE A 22 -1.59 1.75 -2.31
CA ILE A 22 -0.13 1.94 -2.42
C ILE A 22 0.58 1.51 -1.13
N LEU A 23 0.00 1.84 0.02
CA LEU A 23 0.54 1.46 1.33
C LEU A 23 0.74 -0.07 1.47
N GLN A 24 -0.27 -0.85 1.05
CA GLN A 24 -0.22 -2.31 1.10
C GLN A 24 0.72 -2.89 0.03
N ALA A 25 0.82 -2.26 -1.14
CA ALA A 25 1.80 -2.66 -2.15
C ALA A 25 3.24 -2.44 -1.66
N CYS A 26 3.49 -1.34 -0.94
CA CYS A 26 4.78 -1.09 -0.30
C CYS A 26 5.08 -2.14 0.79
N GLU A 27 4.10 -2.51 1.61
CA GLU A 27 4.26 -3.59 2.59
C GLU A 27 4.57 -4.93 1.93
N ALA A 28 3.92 -5.26 0.80
CA ALA A 28 4.22 -6.46 0.02
C ALA A 28 5.64 -6.45 -0.58
N ALA A 29 6.18 -5.26 -0.86
CA ALA A 29 7.57 -5.06 -1.28
C ALA A 29 8.57 -5.04 -0.09
N GLY A 30 8.09 -5.16 1.16
CA GLY A 30 8.92 -5.11 2.37
C GLY A 30 9.26 -3.70 2.86
N ALA A 31 8.64 -2.67 2.28
CA ALA A 31 8.80 -1.28 2.69
C ALA A 31 7.75 -0.88 3.73
N GLU A 32 8.20 -0.37 4.88
CA GLU A 32 7.31 0.17 5.90
C GLU A 32 7.17 1.69 5.73
N ILE A 33 5.96 2.15 5.39
CA ILE A 33 5.65 3.58 5.27
C ILE A 33 5.12 4.12 6.61
N PRO A 34 5.63 5.28 7.08
CA PRO A 34 5.15 5.88 8.32
C PRO A 34 3.67 6.25 8.24
N ARG A 35 2.91 5.84 9.27
CA ARG A 35 1.47 6.06 9.36
C ARG A 35 1.04 6.31 10.80
N PHE A 36 0.11 7.25 10.98
CA PHE A 36 -0.57 7.47 12.26
C PHE A 36 -2.07 7.16 12.19
N CYS A 37 -2.74 7.54 11.09
CA CYS A 37 -4.18 7.44 10.98
C CYS A 37 -4.69 6.19 10.24
N TYR A 38 -3.79 5.30 9.81
CA TYR A 38 -4.16 4.06 9.11
C TYR A 38 -3.99 2.85 10.03
N HIS A 39 -4.98 1.96 10.01
CA HIS A 39 -4.94 0.66 10.66
C HIS A 39 -5.77 -0.32 9.82
N GLU A 40 -5.27 -1.54 9.59
CA GLU A 40 -5.86 -2.52 8.66
C GLU A 40 -7.33 -2.90 8.99
N LYS A 41 -7.71 -2.80 10.28
CA LYS A 41 -9.04 -3.16 10.80
C LYS A 41 -9.99 -1.97 10.96
N LEU A 42 -9.56 -0.76 10.60
CA LEU A 42 -10.36 0.48 10.72
C LEU A 42 -10.58 1.09 9.34
N SER A 43 -11.54 2.01 9.25
CA SER A 43 -11.76 2.79 8.04
C SER A 43 -10.59 3.72 7.75
N ILE A 44 -10.35 4.00 6.46
CA ILE A 44 -9.27 4.87 6.00
C ILE A 44 -9.63 6.33 6.29
N ALA A 45 -8.82 7.01 7.12
CA ALA A 45 -9.05 8.41 7.50
C ALA A 45 -8.34 9.44 6.61
N GLY A 46 -7.06 9.23 6.27
CA GLY A 46 -6.29 10.14 5.40
C GLY A 46 -5.95 11.53 5.98
N ASN A 47 -5.99 11.71 7.30
CA ASN A 47 -5.79 13.01 7.95
C ASN A 47 -4.35 13.28 8.44
N CYS A 48 -3.52 12.26 8.66
CA CYS A 48 -2.16 12.44 9.21
C CYS A 48 -1.11 12.88 8.18
N ARG A 49 -1.34 12.62 6.89
CA ARG A 49 -0.43 12.97 5.77
C ARG A 49 1.00 12.40 5.86
N MET A 50 1.27 11.45 6.75
CA MET A 50 2.60 10.84 6.88
C MET A 50 2.93 9.83 5.78
N CYS A 51 1.91 9.23 5.16
CA CYS A 51 2.07 8.24 4.09
C CYS A 51 2.10 8.87 2.69
N LEU A 52 2.59 10.10 2.56
CA LEU A 52 2.73 10.77 1.26
C LEU A 52 3.94 10.19 0.52
N VAL A 53 3.68 9.62 -0.66
CA VAL A 53 4.62 9.03 -1.61
C VAL A 53 4.15 9.25 -3.03
#